data_AF-A0A2P6W9A6-F1
#
_entry.id   AF-A0A2P6W9A6-F1
#
_cell.length_a   1.000
_cell.length_b   1.000
_cell.length_c   1.000
_cell.angle_alpha   90.00
_cell.angle_beta   90.00
_cell.angle_gamma   90.00
#
_symmetry.space_group_name_H-M   'P 1'
#
loop_
_entity.id
_entity.type
_entity.pdbx_description
1 polymer ?
#
loop_
_entity_poly.entity_id
_entity_poly.type
_entity_poly.pdbx_seq_one_letter_code
_entity_poly.pdbx_strand_id
1 'polypeptide(L)'
;MGRIDFFTEEEYEAGYSTEDKVVFGSLAVGGLLALAGVAIYQISVQLGGALFLLGLLIGVLPYGFISFLKNRALQEMENQFPAFLKDLAESKRGGMTIIQAFESAQETDYGRLNHEIDKIHYQLTWGIPFPEVMERFSKRMEDSSVIQELVSILLQSFRSGGDITRTIEAIAEDSEKLKRAVQEKNAKIKQQVFIMYIIYF
;
A
#
# COMPACT_ATOMS: atom_id res chain seq x y z
N MET A 1 15.64 -6.27 21.55
CA MET A 1 16.21 -5.88 20.25
C MET A 1 15.19 -4.94 19.61
N GLY A 2 15.50 -3.65 19.52
CA GLY A 2 14.51 -2.57 19.43
C GLY A 2 13.64 -2.61 18.17
N ARG A 3 12.31 -2.71 18.39
CA ARG A 3 11.28 -2.46 17.39
C ARG A 3 11.11 -0.95 17.30
N ILE A 4 11.37 -0.39 16.13
CA ILE A 4 11.23 1.05 15.92
C ILE A 4 9.74 1.32 15.69
N ASP A 5 9.00 1.47 16.78
CA ASP A 5 7.58 1.81 16.78
C ASP A 5 7.45 3.30 16.42
N PHE A 6 7.28 3.59 15.13
CA PHE A 6 7.11 4.94 14.56
C PHE A 6 5.67 5.47 14.64
N PHE A 7 4.78 4.79 15.37
CA PHE A 7 3.37 5.16 15.47
C PHE A 7 2.97 5.30 16.93
N THR A 8 3.15 6.50 17.47
CA THR A 8 2.39 6.96 18.64
C THR A 8 1.72 8.28 18.26
N GLU A 9 0.40 8.29 18.43
CA GLU A 9 -0.50 9.40 18.19
C GLU A 9 -0.05 10.66 18.94
N GLU A 10 0.06 11.79 18.24
CA GLU A 10 -0.34 13.09 18.79
C GLU A 10 -0.53 14.13 17.67
N GLU A 11 -1.73 14.71 17.70
CA GLU A 11 -2.17 16.01 17.16
C GLU A 11 -2.32 16.23 15.64
N TYR A 12 -3.59 16.10 15.24
CA TYR A 12 -4.32 16.90 14.25
C TYR A 12 -3.79 18.34 14.04
N GLU A 13 -3.09 18.60 12.93
CA GLU A 13 -3.20 19.84 12.14
C GLU A 13 -2.90 19.56 10.65
N ALA A 14 -3.45 20.39 9.78
CA ALA A 14 -3.67 20.12 8.36
C ALA A 14 -2.42 19.74 7.54
N GLY A 15 -2.47 18.55 6.93
CA GLY A 15 -2.17 18.42 5.50
C GLY A 15 -0.71 18.42 5.05
N TYR A 16 0.24 17.85 5.81
CA TYR A 16 1.52 17.37 5.26
C TYR A 16 2.02 16.14 6.03
N SER A 17 2.16 15.00 5.35
CA SER A 17 2.70 13.76 5.93
C SER A 17 4.17 13.97 6.33
N THR A 18 4.64 13.27 7.37
CA THR A 18 6.07 13.27 7.76
C THR A 18 6.99 12.90 6.59
N GLU A 19 6.46 12.12 5.64
CA GLU A 19 7.11 11.79 4.36
C GLU A 19 7.34 13.02 3.48
N ASP A 20 6.34 13.91 3.39
CA ASP A 20 6.46 15.16 2.62
C ASP A 20 7.49 16.09 3.26
N LYS A 21 7.60 16.13 4.59
CA LYS A 21 8.62 16.94 5.28
C LYS A 21 10.04 16.46 4.95
N VAL A 22 10.26 15.15 4.88
CA VAL A 22 11.57 14.56 4.51
C VAL A 22 11.85 14.78 3.04
N VAL A 23 10.85 14.63 2.17
CA VAL A 23 10.99 14.87 0.72
C VAL A 23 11.28 16.34 0.44
N PHE A 24 10.49 17.28 0.99
CA PHE A 24 10.74 18.72 0.84
C PHE A 24 12.09 19.15 1.43
N GLY A 25 12.48 18.57 2.58
CA GLY A 25 13.80 18.81 3.17
C GLY A 25 14.93 18.34 2.25
N SER A 26 14.83 17.12 1.72
CA SER A 26 15.84 16.56 0.79
C SER A 26 15.89 17.28 -0.56
N LEU A 27 14.74 17.74 -1.07
CA LEU A 27 14.66 18.53 -2.30
C LEU A 27 15.28 19.93 -2.12
N ALA A 28 15.05 20.57 -0.97
CA ALA A 28 15.65 21.87 -0.65
C ALA A 28 17.17 21.77 -0.47
N VAL A 29 17.64 20.75 0.24
CA VAL A 29 19.08 20.50 0.44
C VAL A 29 19.77 20.10 -0.88
N GLY A 30 19.15 19.20 -1.66
CA GLY A 30 19.64 18.80 -2.98
C GLY A 30 19.69 19.96 -3.96
N GLY A 31 18.66 20.82 -3.97
CA GLY A 31 18.60 22.03 -4.79
C GLY A 31 19.68 23.06 -4.42
N LEU A 32 19.90 23.31 -3.13
CA LEU A 32 20.97 24.20 -2.65
C LEU A 32 22.36 23.69 -3.02
N LEU A 33 22.60 22.37 -2.89
CA LEU A 33 23.85 21.74 -3.30
C LEU A 33 24.06 21.79 -4.82
N ALA A 34 23.00 21.60 -5.61
CA ALA A 34 23.07 21.73 -7.06
C ALA A 34 23.41 23.17 -7.49
N LEU A 35 22.78 24.19 -6.87
CA LEU A 35 23.07 25.60 -7.13
C LEU A 35 24.50 25.98 -6.71
N ALA A 36 24.96 25.49 -5.56
CA ALA A 36 26.35 25.66 -5.11
C ALA A 36 27.35 24.98 -6.07
N GLY A 37 27.00 23.80 -6.60
CA GLY A 37 27.79 23.09 -7.61
C GLY A 37 27.94 23.90 -8.91
N VAL A 38 26.85 24.52 -9.40
CA VAL A 38 26.88 25.40 -10.59
C VAL A 38 27.73 26.66 -10.34
N ALA A 39 27.65 27.26 -9.15
CA ALA A 39 28.47 28.43 -8.81
C ALA A 39 29.97 28.09 -8.74
N ILE A 40 30.30 26.94 -8.16
CA ILE A 40 31.69 26.46 -8.00
C ILE A 40 32.26 25.93 -9.33
N TYR A 41 31.42 25.53 -10.28
CA TYR A 41 31.83 25.09 -11.62
C TYR A 41 32.67 26.14 -12.36
N GLN A 42 32.42 27.43 -12.13
CA GLN A 42 33.17 28.54 -12.72
C GLN A 42 34.61 28.68 -12.17
N ILE A 43 34.89 28.08 -11.00
CA ILE A 43 36.20 28.13 -10.33
C ILE A 43 36.94 26.81 -10.52
N SER A 44 36.24 25.68 -10.43
CA SER A 44 36.80 24.34 -10.61
C SER A 44 35.76 23.38 -11.19
N VAL A 45 36.01 22.95 -12.43
CA VAL A 45 35.14 22.02 -13.16
C VAL A 45 34.96 20.69 -12.41
N GLN A 46 36.03 20.16 -11.79
CA GLN A 46 36.00 18.86 -11.10
C GLN A 46 35.18 18.91 -9.80
N LEU A 47 35.36 19.96 -8.98
CA LEU A 47 34.64 20.13 -7.73
C LEU A 47 33.16 20.54 -7.94
N GLY A 48 32.90 21.43 -8.90
CA GLY A 48 31.53 21.86 -9.22
C GLY A 48 30.67 20.72 -9.78
N GLY A 49 31.23 19.91 -10.68
CA GLY A 49 30.55 18.73 -11.24
C GLY A 49 30.20 17.67 -10.19
N ALA A 50 31.11 17.39 -9.25
CA ALA A 50 30.86 16.44 -8.17
C ALA A 50 29.73 16.90 -7.22
N LEU A 51 29.72 18.19 -6.84
CA LEU A 51 28.67 18.77 -6.00
C LEU A 51 27.30 18.80 -6.69
N PHE A 52 27.28 19.08 -8.00
CA PHE A 52 26.04 19.05 -8.78
C PHE A 52 25.45 17.63 -8.84
N LEU A 53 26.28 16.62 -9.13
CA LEU A 53 25.84 15.22 -9.15
C LEU A 53 25.37 14.74 -7.77
N LEU A 54 26.08 15.11 -6.70
CA LEU A 54 25.66 14.80 -5.32
C LEU A 54 24.34 15.47 -4.95
N GLY A 55 24.15 16.75 -5.31
CA GLY A 55 22.90 17.47 -5.07
C GLY A 55 21.70 16.83 -5.78
N LEU A 56 21.89 16.42 -7.04
CA LEU A 56 20.86 15.71 -7.80
C LEU A 56 20.56 14.34 -7.20
N LEU A 57 21.60 13.60 -6.78
CA LEU A 57 21.44 12.29 -6.15
C LEU A 57 20.68 12.40 -4.82
N ILE A 58 21.03 13.36 -3.95
CA ILE A 58 20.39 13.59 -2.65
C ILE A 58 18.95 14.10 -2.81
N GLY A 59 18.66 14.87 -3.87
CA GLY A 59 17.30 15.34 -4.15
C GLY A 59 16.37 14.24 -4.64
N VAL A 60 16.88 13.27 -5.42
CA VAL A 60 16.04 12.24 -6.08
C VAL A 60 15.98 10.92 -5.30
N LEU A 61 17.09 10.48 -4.68
CA LEU A 61 17.16 9.20 -3.96
C LEU A 61 16.10 9.00 -2.87
N PRO A 62 15.91 9.94 -1.91
CA PRO A 62 14.98 9.72 -0.80
C PRO A 62 13.54 9.61 -1.27
N TYR A 63 13.15 10.38 -2.30
CA TYR A 63 11.82 10.27 -2.92
C TYR A 63 11.59 8.87 -3.50
N GLY A 64 12.55 8.38 -4.30
CA GLY A 64 12.48 7.04 -4.89
C GLY A 64 12.44 5.94 -3.83
N PHE A 65 13.22 6.06 -2.77
CA PHE A 65 13.32 5.03 -1.73
C PHE A 65 12.04 4.92 -0.88
N ILE A 66 11.47 6.05 -0.45
CA ILE A 66 10.21 6.07 0.33
C ILE A 66 9.05 5.52 -0.50
N SER A 67 8.90 6.02 -1.73
CA SER A 67 7.84 5.55 -2.64
C SER A 67 7.97 4.04 -2.92
N PHE A 68 9.19 3.54 -3.09
CA PHE A 68 9.42 2.10 -3.28
C PHE A 68 8.99 1.26 -2.07
N LEU A 69 9.32 1.69 -0.85
CA LEU A 69 8.92 0.98 0.38
C LEU A 69 7.39 0.99 0.57
N LYS A 70 6.75 2.14 0.35
CA LYS A 70 5.30 2.29 0.43
C LYS A 70 4.59 1.39 -0.58
N ASN A 71 5.04 1.44 -1.84
CA ASN A 71 4.45 0.64 -2.92
C ASN A 71 4.63 -0.86 -2.68
N ARG A 72 5.76 -1.27 -2.09
CA ARG A 72 5.99 -2.67 -1.71
C ARG A 72 5.05 -3.12 -0.59
N ALA A 73 4.88 -2.31 0.46
CA ALA A 73 3.96 -2.60 1.55
C ALA A 73 2.51 -2.69 1.05
N LEU A 74 2.12 -1.80 0.14
CA LEU A 74 0.80 -1.80 -0.49
C LEU A 74 0.58 -3.07 -1.32
N GLN A 75 1.55 -3.44 -2.16
CA GLN A 75 1.49 -4.68 -2.94
C GLN A 75 1.38 -5.91 -2.05
N GLU A 76 2.05 -5.95 -0.91
CA GLU A 76 1.93 -7.05 0.05
C GLU A 76 0.48 -7.17 0.58
N MET A 77 -0.19 -6.04 0.88
CA MET A 77 -1.59 -6.02 1.29
C MET A 77 -2.55 -6.43 0.17
N GLU A 78 -2.39 -5.87 -1.03
CA GLU A 78 -3.18 -6.23 -2.22
C GLU A 78 -3.11 -7.72 -2.55
N ASN A 79 -1.94 -8.32 -2.35
CA ASN A 79 -1.76 -9.75 -2.59
C ASN A 79 -2.52 -10.62 -1.59
N GLN A 80 -2.69 -10.18 -0.34
CA GLN A 80 -3.38 -10.96 0.70
C GLN A 80 -4.88 -10.66 0.77
N PHE A 81 -5.30 -9.51 0.26
CA PHE A 81 -6.70 -9.08 0.27
C PHE A 81 -7.71 -10.09 -0.30
N PRO A 82 -7.43 -10.80 -1.42
CA PRO A 82 -8.34 -11.81 -1.96
C PRO A 82 -8.53 -13.02 -1.03
N ALA A 83 -7.45 -13.45 -0.35
CA ALA A 83 -7.51 -14.55 0.61
C ALA A 83 -8.37 -14.15 1.82
N PHE A 84 -8.15 -12.95 2.34
CA PHE A 84 -8.99 -12.37 3.39
C PHE A 84 -10.47 -12.34 3.00
N LEU A 85 -10.81 -11.86 1.81
CA LEU A 85 -12.20 -11.82 1.34
C LEU A 85 -12.81 -13.22 1.21
N LYS A 86 -12.04 -14.20 0.74
CA LYS A 86 -12.51 -15.58 0.65
C LYS A 86 -12.86 -16.15 2.03
N ASP A 87 -11.98 -15.97 3.01
CA ASP A 87 -12.20 -16.47 4.37
C ASP A 87 -13.37 -15.74 5.05
N LEU A 88 -13.53 -14.45 4.76
CA LEU A 88 -14.68 -13.64 5.20
C LEU A 88 -15.99 -14.15 4.59
N ALA A 89 -16.00 -14.47 3.29
CA ALA A 89 -17.15 -15.08 2.61
C ALA A 89 -17.50 -16.46 3.17
N GLU A 90 -16.49 -17.30 3.41
CA GLU A 90 -16.67 -18.63 4.00
C GLU A 90 -17.29 -18.54 5.40
N SER A 91 -16.79 -17.62 6.23
CA SER A 91 -17.34 -17.32 7.56
C SER A 91 -18.80 -16.87 7.49
N LYS A 92 -19.11 -15.94 6.57
CA LYS A 92 -20.48 -15.47 6.32
C LYS A 92 -21.41 -16.57 5.84
N ARG A 93 -20.94 -17.46 4.95
CA ARG A 93 -21.66 -18.67 4.50
C ARG A 93 -21.96 -19.63 5.64
N GLY A 94 -21.05 -19.75 6.61
CA GLY A 94 -21.22 -20.51 7.84
C GLY A 94 -22.29 -19.95 8.79
N GLY A 95 -22.95 -18.85 8.43
CA GLY A 95 -24.01 -18.23 9.23
C GLY A 95 -23.49 -17.24 10.27
N MET A 96 -22.19 -16.94 10.29
CA MET A 96 -21.62 -15.94 11.19
C MET A 96 -22.19 -14.56 10.91
N THR A 97 -22.36 -13.76 11.96
CA THR A 97 -22.62 -12.32 11.82
C THR A 97 -21.40 -11.62 11.19
N ILE A 98 -21.57 -10.40 10.68
CA ILE A 98 -20.45 -9.63 10.10
C ILE A 98 -19.34 -9.44 11.14
N ILE A 99 -19.70 -9.12 12.38
CA ILE A 99 -18.73 -8.91 13.47
C ILE A 99 -17.92 -10.19 13.73
N GLN A 100 -18.60 -11.35 13.83
CA GLN A 100 -17.94 -12.65 14.02
C GLN A 100 -17.06 -13.05 12.83
N ALA A 101 -17.45 -12.70 11.60
CA ALA A 101 -16.62 -12.97 10.44
C ALA A 101 -15.32 -12.14 10.47
N PHE A 102 -15.38 -10.87 10.91
CA PHE A 102 -14.19 -10.06 11.14
C PHE A 102 -13.36 -10.52 12.33
N GLU A 103 -13.99 -10.98 13.41
CA GLU A 103 -13.31 -11.59 14.56
C GLU A 103 -12.50 -12.84 14.15
N SER A 104 -13.13 -13.75 13.39
CA SER A 104 -12.47 -14.92 12.80
C SER A 104 -11.28 -14.52 11.90
N ALA A 105 -11.43 -13.45 11.11
CA ALA A 105 -10.36 -12.94 10.27
C ALA A 105 -9.16 -12.38 11.07
N GLN A 106 -9.31 -12.00 12.34
CA GLN A 106 -8.18 -11.59 13.18
C GLN A 106 -7.29 -12.77 13.60
N GLU A 107 -7.83 -14.00 13.60
CA GLU A 107 -7.07 -15.20 13.95
C GLU A 107 -6.15 -15.69 12.81
N THR A 108 -6.39 -15.24 11.59
CA THR A 108 -5.63 -15.60 10.39
C THR A 108 -4.56 -14.56 10.07
N ASP A 109 -3.37 -15.00 9.65
CA ASP A 109 -2.28 -14.10 9.27
C ASP A 109 -2.32 -13.68 7.79
N TYR A 110 -2.74 -12.44 7.54
CA TYR A 110 -2.69 -11.74 6.25
C TYR A 110 -1.55 -10.70 6.18
N GLY A 111 -0.57 -10.78 7.09
CA GLY A 111 0.59 -9.90 7.15
C GLY A 111 0.21 -8.45 7.47
N ARG A 112 0.57 -7.52 6.57
CA ARG A 112 0.35 -6.08 6.77
C ARG A 112 -1.13 -5.68 6.82
N LEU A 113 -2.02 -6.53 6.30
CA LEU A 113 -3.46 -6.29 6.29
C LEU A 113 -4.10 -6.49 7.69
N ASN A 114 -3.50 -7.29 8.57
CA ASN A 114 -4.06 -7.62 9.89
C ASN A 114 -4.34 -6.37 10.72
N HIS A 115 -3.44 -5.39 10.68
CA HIS A 115 -3.61 -4.12 11.41
C HIS A 115 -4.88 -3.38 11.01
N GLU A 116 -5.30 -3.50 9.75
CA GLU A 116 -6.48 -2.83 9.23
C GLU A 116 -7.75 -3.66 9.48
N ILE A 117 -7.64 -4.99 9.46
CA ILE A 117 -8.69 -5.92 9.90
C ILE A 117 -9.01 -5.67 11.37
N ASP A 118 -8.00 -5.50 12.22
CA ASP A 118 -8.17 -5.18 13.64
C ASP A 118 -8.94 -3.87 13.84
N LYS A 119 -8.55 -2.81 13.13
CA LYS A 119 -9.27 -1.52 13.19
C LYS A 119 -10.73 -1.66 12.76
N ILE A 120 -11.00 -2.45 11.72
CA ILE A 120 -12.36 -2.70 11.26
C ILE A 120 -13.15 -3.44 12.35
N HIS A 121 -12.61 -4.54 12.88
CA HIS A 121 -13.25 -5.32 13.93
C HIS A 121 -13.58 -4.44 15.14
N TYR A 122 -12.62 -3.65 15.63
CA TYR A 122 -12.86 -2.72 16.73
C TYR A 122 -13.98 -1.72 16.41
N GLN A 123 -13.95 -1.07 15.25
CA GLN A 123 -15.00 -0.11 14.89
C GLN A 123 -16.40 -0.75 14.83
N LEU A 124 -16.50 -1.98 14.31
CA LEU A 124 -17.76 -2.72 14.25
C LEU A 124 -18.25 -3.13 15.64
N THR A 125 -17.36 -3.63 16.51
CA THR A 125 -17.68 -4.02 17.89
C THR A 125 -18.10 -2.82 18.73
N TRP A 126 -17.58 -1.63 18.43
CA TRP A 126 -18.00 -0.36 19.04
C TRP A 126 -19.31 0.20 18.47
N GLY A 127 -19.99 -0.53 17.58
CA GLY A 127 -21.31 -0.19 17.06
C GLY A 127 -21.31 0.79 15.89
N ILE A 128 -20.17 1.08 15.29
CA ILE A 128 -20.11 1.92 14.08
C ILE A 128 -20.73 1.14 12.91
N PRO A 129 -21.66 1.73 12.13
CA PRO A 129 -22.30 1.05 11.01
C PRO A 129 -21.29 0.54 9.98
N PHE A 130 -21.47 -0.68 9.50
CA PHE A 130 -20.58 -1.31 8.51
C PHE A 130 -20.24 -0.42 7.30
N PRO A 131 -21.20 0.30 6.67
CA PRO A 131 -20.87 1.19 5.56
C PRO A 131 -19.86 2.28 5.91
N GLU A 132 -19.98 2.86 7.12
CA GLU A 132 -19.09 3.90 7.58
C GLU A 132 -17.69 3.34 7.88
N VAL A 133 -17.60 2.16 8.48
CA VAL A 133 -16.32 1.49 8.75
C VAL A 133 -15.59 1.17 7.44
N MET A 134 -16.31 0.68 6.43
CA MET A 134 -15.75 0.38 5.11
C MET A 134 -15.33 1.65 4.36
N GLU A 135 -16.07 2.75 4.44
CA GLU A 135 -15.65 4.04 3.88
C GLU A 135 -14.36 4.55 4.55
N ARG A 136 -14.27 4.46 5.88
CA ARG A 136 -13.05 4.81 6.63
C ARG A 136 -11.88 3.93 6.22
N PHE A 137 -12.11 2.63 6.02
CA PHE A 137 -11.08 1.69 5.52
C PHE A 137 -10.63 2.05 4.10
N SER A 138 -11.57 2.32 3.19
CA SER A 138 -11.28 2.73 1.81
C SER A 138 -10.42 4.02 1.76
N LYS A 139 -10.70 4.98 2.66
CA LYS A 139 -9.91 6.21 2.77
C LYS A 139 -8.48 5.97 3.27
N ARG A 140 -8.28 5.00 4.18
CA ARG A 140 -6.93 4.62 4.63
C ARG A 140 -6.15 3.84 3.56
N MET A 141 -6.86 3.19 2.64
CA MET A 141 -6.30 2.43 1.52
C MET A 141 -6.30 3.23 0.21
N GLU A 142 -6.20 4.56 0.27
CA GLU A 142 -6.32 5.42 -0.92
C GLU A 142 -5.25 5.22 -1.98
N ASP A 143 -4.08 4.72 -1.58
CA ASP A 143 -3.00 4.39 -2.48
C ASP A 143 -3.22 3.08 -3.27
N SER A 144 -4.22 2.26 -2.90
CA SER A 144 -4.57 1.00 -3.58
C SER A 144 -5.87 1.13 -4.36
N SER A 145 -5.76 1.25 -5.68
CA SER A 145 -6.93 1.26 -6.57
C SER A 145 -7.72 -0.05 -6.49
N VAL A 146 -7.02 -1.18 -6.33
CA VAL A 146 -7.64 -2.51 -6.23
C VAL A 146 -8.53 -2.60 -5.00
N ILE A 147 -7.99 -2.29 -3.81
CA ILE A 147 -8.77 -2.39 -2.56
C ILE A 147 -9.95 -1.41 -2.58
N GLN A 148 -9.75 -0.18 -3.05
CA GLN A 148 -10.84 0.80 -3.15
C GLN A 148 -11.99 0.33 -4.04
N GLU A 149 -11.69 -0.24 -5.21
CA GLU A 149 -12.69 -0.75 -6.13
C GLU A 149 -13.52 -1.86 -5.49
N LEU A 150 -12.87 -2.84 -4.87
CA LEU A 150 -13.53 -3.98 -4.22
C LEU A 150 -14.40 -3.52 -3.04
N VAL A 151 -13.92 -2.58 -2.22
CA VAL A 151 -14.70 -2.00 -1.12
C VAL A 151 -15.91 -1.21 -1.64
N SER A 152 -15.77 -0.48 -2.75
CA SER A 152 -16.88 0.23 -3.39
C SER A 152 -17.98 -0.72 -3.85
N ILE A 153 -17.61 -1.85 -4.46
CA ILE A 153 -18.57 -2.90 -4.87
C ILE A 153 -19.29 -3.48 -3.66
N LEU A 154 -18.56 -3.77 -2.56
CA LEU A 154 -19.16 -4.25 -1.30
C LEU A 154 -20.18 -3.26 -0.73
N LEU A 155 -19.84 -1.97 -0.70
CA LEU A 155 -20.72 -0.91 -0.21
C LEU A 155 -21.98 -0.76 -1.07
N GLN A 156 -21.84 -0.83 -2.39
CA GLN A 156 -22.97 -0.76 -3.32
C GLN A 156 -23.92 -1.95 -3.12
N SER A 157 -23.38 -3.16 -2.95
CA SER A 157 -24.17 -4.35 -2.66
C SER A 157 -24.91 -4.23 -1.33
N PHE A 158 -24.21 -3.79 -0.28
CA PHE A 158 -24.81 -3.56 1.04
C PHE A 158 -25.97 -2.57 0.98
N ARG A 159 -25.77 -1.41 0.33
CA ARG A 159 -26.79 -0.35 0.21
C ARG A 159 -28.00 -0.78 -0.62
N SER A 160 -27.78 -1.64 -1.61
CA SER A 160 -28.84 -2.15 -2.48
C SER A 160 -29.66 -3.27 -1.83
N GLY A 161 -29.32 -3.67 -0.59
CA GLY A 161 -29.94 -4.81 0.10
C GLY A 161 -29.57 -6.16 -0.54
N GLY A 162 -28.47 -6.20 -1.30
CA GLY A 162 -27.97 -7.40 -1.95
C GLY A 162 -27.37 -8.39 -0.96
N ASP A 163 -27.19 -9.63 -1.40
CA ASP A 163 -26.49 -10.65 -0.62
C ASP A 163 -24.98 -10.33 -0.59
N ILE A 164 -24.56 -9.66 0.48
CA ILE A 164 -23.16 -9.28 0.73
C ILE A 164 -22.24 -10.50 0.63
N THR A 165 -22.72 -11.69 1.00
CA THR A 165 -21.95 -12.95 0.94
C THR A 165 -21.59 -13.29 -0.51
N ARG A 166 -22.56 -13.25 -1.42
CA ARG A 166 -22.33 -13.48 -2.86
C ARG A 166 -21.42 -12.43 -3.47
N THR A 167 -21.50 -11.19 -2.99
CA THR A 167 -20.62 -10.12 -3.47
C THR A 167 -19.19 -10.33 -3.01
N ILE A 168 -18.96 -10.68 -1.74
CA ILE A 168 -17.62 -11.01 -1.25
C ILE A 168 -17.05 -12.21 -2.04
N GLU A 169 -17.85 -13.23 -2.34
CA GLU A 169 -17.45 -14.38 -3.15
C GLU A 169 -17.03 -14.00 -4.56
N ALA A 170 -17.87 -13.24 -5.27
CA ALA A 170 -17.56 -12.81 -6.63
C ALA A 170 -16.26 -12.01 -6.67
N ILE A 171 -16.08 -11.10 -5.72
CA ILE A 171 -14.87 -10.29 -5.56
C ILE A 171 -13.64 -11.15 -5.27
N ALA A 172 -13.75 -12.13 -4.36
CA ALA A 172 -12.65 -13.03 -4.02
C ALA A 172 -12.25 -13.90 -5.24
N GLU A 173 -13.23 -14.44 -5.95
CA GLU A 173 -12.99 -15.30 -7.11
C GLU A 173 -12.38 -14.52 -8.29
N ASP A 174 -12.87 -13.30 -8.55
CA ASP A 174 -12.34 -12.41 -9.57
C ASP A 174 -10.93 -11.92 -9.23
N SER A 175 -10.69 -11.55 -7.97
CA SER A 175 -9.37 -11.10 -7.52
C SER A 175 -8.32 -12.23 -7.54
N GLU A 176 -8.71 -13.46 -7.23
CA GLU A 176 -7.81 -14.62 -7.34
C GLU A 176 -7.46 -14.93 -8.81
N LYS A 177 -8.45 -14.91 -9.71
CA LYS A 177 -8.22 -15.07 -11.16
C LYS A 177 -7.30 -13.99 -11.70
N LEU A 178 -7.51 -12.74 -11.31
CA LEU A 178 -6.66 -11.61 -11.68
C LEU A 178 -5.24 -11.78 -11.17
N LYS A 179 -5.07 -12.16 -9.89
CA LYS A 179 -3.75 -12.41 -9.28
C LYS A 179 -3.00 -13.54 -9.98
N ARG A 180 -3.67 -14.66 -10.28
CA ARG A 180 -3.07 -15.78 -11.03
C ARG A 180 -2.61 -15.32 -12.42
N ALA A 181 -3.43 -14.55 -13.13
CA ALA A 181 -3.08 -14.02 -14.44
C ALA A 181 -1.85 -13.07 -14.39
N VAL A 182 -1.75 -12.21 -13.36
CA VAL A 182 -0.60 -11.32 -13.17
C VAL A 182 0.67 -12.12 -12.82
N GLN A 183 0.55 -13.13 -11.95
CA GLN A 183 1.68 -13.99 -11.59
C GLN A 183 2.22 -14.77 -12.80
N GLU A 184 1.33 -15.31 -13.64
CA GLU A 184 1.71 -15.98 -14.88
C GLU A 184 2.42 -15.04 -15.85
N LYS A 185 1.91 -13.80 -16.03
CA LYS A 185 2.57 -12.78 -16.86
C LYS A 185 3.97 -12.46 -16.34
N ASN A 186 4.11 -12.23 -15.04
CA ASN A 186 5.39 -11.88 -14.42
C ASN A 186 6.40 -13.04 -14.48
N ALA A 187 5.94 -14.29 -14.34
CA ALA A 187 6.78 -15.48 -14.50
C ALA A 187 7.32 -15.60 -15.93
N LYS A 188 6.47 -15.34 -16.95
CA LYS A 188 6.90 -15.35 -18.36
C LYS A 188 7.93 -14.27 -18.67
N ILE A 189 7.75 -13.05 -18.14
CA ILE A 189 8.72 -11.95 -18.30
C ILE A 189 10.05 -12.30 -17.63
N LYS A 190 10.03 -12.84 -16.40
CA LYS A 190 11.25 -13.27 -15.69
C LYS A 190 11.98 -14.38 -16.45
N GLN A 191 11.26 -15.35 -16.99
CA GLN A 191 11.83 -16.42 -17.80
C GLN A 191 12.48 -15.87 -19.08
N GLN A 192 11.84 -14.90 -19.75
CA GLN A 192 12.40 -14.23 -20.93
C GLN A 192 13.70 -13.48 -20.63
N VAL A 193 13.75 -12.73 -19.52
CA VAL A 193 14.98 -12.02 -19.08
C VAL A 193 16.08 -13.00 -18.69
N PHE A 194 15.74 -14.12 -18.05
CA PHE A 194 16.70 -15.16 -17.69
C PHE A 194 17.34 -15.81 -18.92
N ILE A 195 16.55 -16.10 -19.96
CA ILE A 195 17.07 -16.61 -21.24
C ILE A 195 17.98 -15.57 -21.89
N MET A 196 17.57 -14.29 -21.92
CA MET A 196 18.39 -13.21 -22.46
C MET A 196 19.74 -13.08 -21.75
N TYR A 197 19.75 -13.22 -20.42
CA TYR A 197 20.98 -13.18 -19.61
C TYR A 197 21.93 -14.34 -19.96
N ILE A 198 21.41 -15.56 -20.10
CA ILE A 198 22.22 -16.75 -20.49
C ILE A 198 22.79 -16.60 -21.90
N ILE A 199 22.08 -15.95 -22.83
CA ILE A 199 22.58 -15.76 -24.21
C ILE A 199 23.68 -14.71 -24.29
N TYR A 200 23.62 -13.68 -23.43
CA TYR A 200 24.60 -12.58 -23.44
C TYR A 200 25.95 -12.96 -22.81
N PHE A 201 25.99 -13.96 -21.94
CA PHE A 201 27.19 -14.39 -21.21
C PHE A 201 27.72 -15.73 -21.73
#